data_AF-A0A1Y3AZY9-F1
#
_entry.id   AF-A0A1Y3AZY9-F1
#
_cell.length_a   1.000
_cell.length_b   1.000
_cell.length_c   1.000
_cell.angle_alpha   90.00
_cell.angle_beta   90.00
_cell.angle_gamma   90.00
#
_symmetry.space_group_name_H-M   'P 1'
#
loop_
_entity.id
_entity.type
_entity.pdbx_description
1 polymer ?
#
loop_
_entity_poly.entity_id
_entity_poly.type
_entity_poly.pdbx_seq_one_letter_code
_entity_poly.pdbx_strand_id
1 'polypeptide(L)'
;MCKCCYTIGDTRRFCNDLEPVSPHPFDNSFEKELTSVQIVKERLHKEIMQRCLASNQVPLCINPLSASFKNFARYVLLIIYSSF
;
A
#
# COMPACT_ATOMS: atom_id res chain seq x y z
N MET A 1 -13.78 -0.21 -3.12
CA MET A 1 -14.96 -0.99 -2.66
C MET A 1 -14.48 -2.23 -1.95
N CYS A 2 -14.95 -2.49 -0.73
CA CYS A 2 -14.62 -3.72 -0.01
C CYS A 2 -15.26 -4.92 -0.71
N LYS A 3 -14.59 -6.09 -0.63
CA LYS A 3 -15.12 -7.35 -1.21
C LYS A 3 -16.08 -8.08 -0.27
N CYS A 4 -16.17 -7.66 0.99
CA CYS A 4 -16.97 -8.30 2.03
C CYS A 4 -18.44 -7.86 2.06
N CYS A 5 -18.81 -6.79 1.36
CA CYS A 5 -20.19 -6.32 1.22
C CYS A 5 -20.65 -6.50 -0.22
N TYR A 6 -21.83 -7.07 -0.41
CA TYR A 6 -22.37 -7.36 -1.74
C TYR A 6 -23.87 -7.11 -1.78
N THR A 7 -24.40 -6.83 -2.97
CA THR A 7 -25.83 -6.62 -3.19
C THR A 7 -26.40 -7.89 -3.83
N ILE A 8 -27.50 -8.41 -3.27
CA ILE A 8 -28.28 -9.48 -3.88
C ILE A 8 -29.66 -8.91 -4.19
N GLY A 9 -30.00 -8.78 -5.48
CA GLY A 9 -31.23 -8.09 -5.90
C GLY A 9 -31.25 -6.64 -5.41
N ASP A 10 -32.28 -6.27 -4.65
CA ASP A 10 -32.45 -4.92 -4.08
C ASP A 10 -31.95 -4.80 -2.63
N THR A 11 -31.38 -5.88 -2.07
CA THR A 11 -30.91 -5.90 -0.67
C THR A 11 -29.39 -5.87 -0.58
N ARG A 12 -28.86 -4.90 0.18
CA ARG A 12 -27.43 -4.83 0.52
C ARG A 12 -27.13 -5.76 1.70
N ARG A 13 -26.18 -6.68 1.52
CA ARG A 13 -25.60 -7.47 2.61
C ARG A 13 -24.28 -6.84 3.05
N PHE A 14 -24.22 -6.49 4.33
CA PHE A 14 -23.02 -5.94 4.96
C PHE A 14 -22.14 -7.07 5.50
N CYS A 15 -20.87 -6.74 5.76
CA CYS A 15 -19.93 -7.67 6.37
C CYS A 15 -20.45 -8.10 7.75
N ASN A 16 -20.47 -9.40 8.01
CA ASN A 16 -20.91 -9.93 9.31
C ASN A 16 -19.82 -9.83 10.38
N ASP A 17 -18.55 -9.87 9.97
CA ASP A 17 -17.39 -9.77 10.86
C ASP A 17 -16.65 -8.46 10.58
N LEU A 18 -16.69 -7.56 11.56
CA LEU A 18 -16.05 -6.24 11.46
C LEU A 18 -14.57 -6.28 11.85
N GLU A 19 -14.12 -7.36 12.50
CA GLU A 19 -12.77 -7.52 13.04
C GLU A 19 -12.14 -8.85 12.61
N PRO A 20 -12.02 -9.11 11.30
CA PRO A 20 -11.46 -10.37 10.81
C PRO A 20 -9.99 -10.51 11.21
N VAL A 21 -9.65 -11.67 11.76
CA VAL A 21 -8.26 -12.01 12.10
C VAL A 21 -7.53 -12.44 10.83
N SER A 22 -6.29 -11.98 10.66
CA SER A 22 -5.43 -12.45 9.57
C SER A 22 -5.25 -13.97 9.68
N PRO A 23 -5.58 -14.74 8.63
CA PRO A 23 -5.44 -16.20 8.65
C PRO A 23 -3.97 -16.65 8.73
N HIS A 24 -3.04 -15.76 8.38
CA HIS A 24 -1.60 -16.03 8.41
C HIS A 24 -0.91 -15.11 9.42
N PRO A 25 0.07 -15.62 10.18
CA PRO A 25 0.92 -14.76 11.00
C PRO A 25 1.71 -13.80 10.12
N PHE A 26 2.11 -12.66 10.69
CA PHE A 26 2.98 -11.72 10.00
C PHE A 26 4.36 -12.34 9.77
N ASP A 27 4.81 -12.37 8.52
CA ASP A 27 6.15 -12.81 8.14
C ASP A 27 7.07 -11.59 8.03
N ASN A 28 8.11 -11.54 8.88
CA ASN A 28 9.07 -10.45 8.91
C ASN A 28 10.36 -10.74 8.11
N SER A 29 10.37 -11.82 7.32
CA SER A 29 11.54 -12.21 6.52
C SER A 29 11.88 -11.15 5.48
N PHE A 30 10.86 -10.51 4.90
CA PHE A 30 11.04 -9.42 3.94
C PHE A 30 11.83 -8.26 4.53
N GLU A 31 11.47 -7.78 5.73
CA GLU A 31 12.13 -6.66 6.38
C GLU A 31 13.57 -6.98 6.76
N LYS A 32 13.86 -8.24 7.12
CA LYS A 32 15.22 -8.70 7.42
C LYS A 32 16.15 -8.66 6.21
N GLU A 33 15.61 -8.80 4.99
CA GLU A 33 16.38 -8.73 3.75
C GLU A 33 16.75 -7.29 3.35
N LEU A 34 16.13 -6.28 3.95
CA LEU A 34 16.34 -4.85 3.65
C LEU A 34 17.61 -4.30 4.31
N THR A 35 18.77 -4.85 3.95
CA THR A 35 20.06 -4.58 4.63
C THR A 35 20.78 -3.32 4.16
N SER A 36 20.35 -2.69 3.06
CA SER A 36 20.94 -1.44 2.56
C SER A 36 19.94 -0.59 1.79
N VAL A 37 20.21 0.72 1.69
CA VAL A 37 19.39 1.66 0.90
C VAL A 37 19.28 1.22 -0.57
N GLN A 38 20.36 0.66 -1.15
CA GLN A 38 20.34 0.14 -2.51
C GLN A 38 19.34 -1.01 -2.65
N ILE A 39 19.40 -2.01 -1.76
CA ILE A 39 18.49 -3.15 -1.76
C ILE A 39 17.03 -2.69 -1.59
N VAL A 40 16.79 -1.74 -0.68
CA VAL A 40 15.45 -1.15 -0.49
C VAL A 40 14.94 -0.52 -1.78
N LYS A 41 15.76 0.28 -2.46
CA LYS A 41 15.37 0.93 -3.73
C LYS A 41 15.03 -0.09 -4.81
N GLU A 42 15.87 -1.12 -4.98
CA GLU A 42 15.65 -2.17 -5.97
C GLU A 42 14.38 -2.96 -5.67
N ARG A 43 14.16 -3.33 -4.40
CA ARG A 43 12.99 -4.12 -3.99
C ARG A 43 11.70 -3.34 -4.14
N LEU A 44 11.70 -2.08 -3.72
CA LEU A 44 10.57 -1.18 -3.88
C LEU A 44 10.23 -0.98 -5.36
N HIS A 45 11.24 -0.73 -6.20
CA HIS A 45 11.05 -0.58 -7.65
C HIS A 45 10.44 -1.85 -8.26
N LYS A 46 10.99 -3.03 -7.92
CA LYS A 46 10.47 -4.32 -8.40
C LYS A 46 9.01 -4.53 -8.03
N GLU A 47 8.64 -4.23 -6.79
CA GLU A 47 7.27 -4.41 -6.29
C GLU A 47 6.28 -3.45 -6.96
N ILE A 48 6.66 -2.18 -7.13
CA ILE A 48 5.84 -1.19 -7.85
C ILE A 48 5.61 -1.67 -9.29
N MET A 49 6.65 -2.14 -9.98
CA MET A 49 6.54 -2.63 -11.35
C MET A 49 5.65 -3.86 -11.45
N GLN A 50 5.84 -4.83 -10.56
CA GLN A 50 5.01 -6.03 -10.53
C GLN A 50 3.52 -5.70 -10.33
N ARG A 51 3.19 -4.77 -9.43
CA ARG A 51 1.81 -4.33 -9.20
C ARG A 51 1.24 -3.58 -10.39
N CYS A 52 1.99 -2.64 -10.95
CA CYS A 52 1.62 -1.88 -12.14
C CYS A 52 1.29 -2.82 -13.32
N LEU A 53 2.13 -3.83 -13.57
CA LEU A 53 1.91 -4.86 -14.58
C LEU A 53 0.64 -5.66 -14.31
N ALA A 54 0.43 -6.10 -13.07
CA ALA A 54 -0.75 -6.89 -12.69
C ALA A 54 -2.06 -6.10 -12.81
N SER A 55 -2.03 -4.78 -12.58
CA SER A 55 -3.21 -3.90 -12.66
C SER A 55 -3.36 -3.14 -13.98
N ASN A 56 -2.45 -3.36 -14.95
CA ASN A 56 -2.35 -2.59 -16.19
C ASN A 56 -2.29 -1.07 -15.96
N GLN A 57 -1.61 -0.65 -14.89
CA GLN A 57 -1.42 0.76 -14.52
C GLN A 57 0.02 1.18 -14.79
N VAL A 58 0.23 2.47 -15.05
CA VAL A 58 1.57 3.04 -15.26
C VAL A 58 2.08 3.63 -13.93
N PRO A 59 3.34 3.39 -13.55
CA PRO A 59 3.93 4.04 -12.38
C PRO A 59 3.96 5.56 -12.54
N LEU A 60 3.55 6.29 -11.51
CA LEU A 60 3.59 7.74 -11.49
C LEU A 60 4.88 8.23 -10.83
N CYS A 61 5.67 9.02 -11.56
CA CYS A 61 6.82 9.73 -11.02
C CYS A 61 6.39 11.13 -10.58
N ILE A 62 6.67 11.51 -9.34
CA ILE A 62 6.47 12.89 -8.88
C ILE A 62 7.77 13.66 -9.09
N ASN A 63 7.69 14.79 -9.80
CA ASN A 63 8.84 15.69 -9.94
C ASN A 63 9.23 16.24 -8.55
N PRO A 64 10.46 16.00 -8.05
CA PRO A 64 10.89 16.45 -6.72
C PRO A 64 10.93 17.98 -6.58
N LEU A 65 10.97 18.72 -7.69
CA LEU A 65 10.94 20.19 -7.70
C LEU A 65 9.51 20.76 -7.77
N SER A 66 8.50 19.92 -7.95
CA SER A 66 7.11 20.36 -8.05
C SER A 66 6.54 20.78 -6.68
N ALA A 67 5.59 21.73 -6.70
CA ALA A 67 4.85 22.13 -5.50
C ALA A 67 4.11 20.94 -4.86
N SER A 68 3.59 20.01 -5.69
CA SER A 68 2.93 18.79 -5.25
C SER A 68 3.86 17.87 -4.45
N PHE A 69 5.16 17.81 -4.77
CA PHE A 69 6.14 17.03 -4.00
C PHE A 69 6.37 17.58 -2.59
N LYS A 70 6.45 18.91 -2.44
CA LYS A 70 6.62 19.54 -1.11
C LYS A 70 5.47 19.19 -0.17
N ASN A 71 4.24 19.20 -0.68
CA ASN A 71 3.06 18.79 0.06
C ASN A 71 3.07 17.29 0.34
N PHE A 72 3.35 16.46 -0.67
CA PHE A 72 3.43 15.00 -0.53
C PHE A 72 4.41 14.57 0.57
N ALA A 73 5.64 15.08 0.55
CA ALA A 73 6.66 14.74 1.55
C ALA A 73 6.24 15.15 2.97
N ARG A 74 5.60 16.32 3.11
CA ARG A 74 5.15 16.84 4.41
C ARG A 74 4.05 15.98 5.02
N TYR A 75 3.06 15.56 4.24
CA TYR A 75 1.93 14.78 4.76
C TYR A 75 2.25 13.30 4.96
N VAL A 76 3.08 12.70 4.10
CA VAL A 76 3.46 11.28 4.25
C VAL A 76 4.38 11.07 5.45
N LEU A 77 5.33 11.97 5.70
CA LEU A 77 6.16 11.91 6.91
C LEU A 77 5.31 12.08 8.18
N LEU A 78 4.33 12.98 8.18
CA LEU A 78 3.42 13.15 9.33
C LEU A 78 2.64 11.88 9.67
N ILE A 79 2.18 11.12 8.68
CA ILE A 79 1.46 9.85 8.92
C ILE A 79 2.38 8.81 9.57
N ILE A 80 3.66 8.73 9.15
CA ILE A 80 4.63 7.80 9.75
C ILE A 80 4.95 8.20 11.19
N TYR A 81 5.17 9.49 11.46
CA TYR A 81 5.50 9.97 12.80
C TYR A 81 4.33 10.00 13.79
N SER A 82 3.09 10.05 13.33
CA SER A 82 1.89 10.02 14.20
C SER A 82 1.36 8.61 14.47
N SER A 83 1.96 7.60 13.84
CA SER A 83 1.64 6.18 14.08
C SER A 83 2.60 5.48 15.05
N PHE A 84 3.47 6.25 15.73
CA PHE A 84 4.36 5.81 16.81
C PHE A 84 4.08 6.57 18.11
#